data_AF-A0A6J7Q471-F1
#
_entry.id   AF-A0A6J7Q471-F1
#
_cell.length_a   1.000
_cell.length_b   1.000
_cell.length_c   1.000
_cell.angle_alpha   90.00
_cell.angle_beta   90.00
_cell.angle_gamma   90.00
#
_symmetry.space_group_name_H-M   'P 1'
#
loop_
_entity.id
_entity.type
_entity.pdbx_description
1 polymer ?
#
loop_
_entity_poly.entity_id
_entity_poly.type
_entity_poly.pdbx_seq_one_letter_code
_entity_poly.pdbx_strand_id
1 'polypeptide(L)'
;MSRDEYVEVHERLALAGVPVRADREASWQAYRGWRVNYDGPLTFLADFTMAPYQPWVSDRTAPFRPPPTPTRRGRRGRRKTIGEHS
;
A
#
# COMPACT_ATOMS: atom_id res chain seq x y z
N MET A 1 12.91 1.71 -10.22
CA MET A 1 12.70 2.71 -9.17
C MET A 1 13.09 4.07 -9.69
N SER A 2 12.17 5.03 -9.66
CA SER A 2 12.41 6.42 -10.08
C SER A 2 13.15 7.20 -8.98
N ARG A 3 13.63 8.39 -9.34
CA ARG A 3 14.25 9.31 -8.38
C ARG A 3 13.22 9.80 -7.33
N ASP A 4 11.98 10.01 -7.74
CA ASP A 4 10.93 10.52 -6.84
C ASP A 4 10.54 9.47 -5.80
N GLU A 5 10.40 8.21 -6.22
CA GLU A 5 10.19 7.08 -5.31
C GLU A 5 11.33 6.96 -4.29
N TYR A 6 12.57 7.21 -4.72
CA TYR A 6 13.72 7.22 -3.82
C TYR A 6 13.64 8.34 -2.79
N VAL A 7 13.29 9.54 -3.21
CA VAL A 7 13.15 10.69 -2.31
C VAL A 7 12.05 10.42 -1.28
N GLU A 8 10.91 9.87 -1.68
CA GLU A 8 9.83 9.52 -0.75
C GLU A 8 10.30 8.53 0.32
N VAL A 9 11.00 7.46 -0.08
CA VAL A 9 11.54 6.47 0.86
C VAL A 9 12.60 7.10 1.78
N HIS A 10 13.49 7.92 1.23
CA HIS A 10 14.51 8.62 2.00
C HIS A 10 13.89 9.53 3.07
N GLU A 11 12.80 10.23 2.75
CA GLU A 11 12.06 11.06 3.71
C GLU A 11 11.38 10.22 4.78
N ARG A 12 10.73 9.11 4.40
CA ARG A 12 10.14 8.16 5.37
C ARG A 12 11.17 7.63 6.36
N LEU A 13 12.36 7.26 5.88
CA LEU A 13 13.44 6.78 6.73
C LEU A 13 13.92 7.86 7.69
N ALA A 14 14.10 9.10 7.21
CA ALA A 14 14.47 10.23 8.06
C ALA A 14 13.41 10.48 9.15
N LEU A 15 12.13 10.46 8.79
CA LEU A 15 11.00 10.63 9.73
C LEU A 15 10.93 9.50 10.76
N ALA A 16 11.31 8.28 10.39
CA ALA A 16 11.43 7.15 11.29
C ALA A 16 12.65 7.22 12.22
N GLY A 17 13.46 8.29 12.13
CA GLY A 17 14.67 8.47 12.94
C GLY A 17 15.87 7.67 12.45
N VAL A 18 15.80 7.08 11.25
CA VAL A 18 16.95 6.40 10.65
C VAL A 18 17.98 7.46 10.25
N PRO A 19 19.25 7.32 10.66
CA PRO A 19 20.31 8.21 10.19
C PRO A 19 20.45 8.09 8.67
N VAL A 20 20.14 9.17 7.96
CA VAL A 20 20.27 9.26 6.50
C VAL A 20 21.25 10.38 6.14
N ARG A 21 21.83 10.29 4.94
CA ARG A 21 22.73 11.33 4.42
C ARG A 21 21.91 12.60 4.13
N ALA A 22 22.38 13.75 4.61
CA ALA A 22 21.69 15.03 4.41
C ALA A 22 21.68 15.47 2.93
N ASP A 23 22.79 15.25 2.21
CA ASP A 23 22.88 15.51 0.78
C ASP A 23 22.13 14.44 -0.02
N ARG A 24 20.90 14.77 -0.41
CA ARG A 24 19.97 13.90 -1.13
C ARG A 24 20.43 13.58 -2.55
N GLU A 25 21.11 14.50 -3.24
CA GLU A 25 21.61 14.24 -4.59
C GLU A 25 22.76 13.24 -4.53
N ALA A 26 23.74 13.47 -3.67
CA ALA A 26 24.84 12.51 -3.50
C ALA A 26 24.33 11.14 -3.01
N SER A 27 23.32 11.12 -2.15
CA SER A 27 22.68 9.87 -1.69
C SER A 27 21.99 9.13 -2.84
N TRP A 28 21.26 9.85 -3.69
CA TRP A 28 20.63 9.28 -4.89
C TRP A 28 21.66 8.71 -5.88
N GLN A 29 22.73 9.44 -6.18
CA GLN A 29 23.77 8.97 -7.10
C GLN A 29 24.46 7.71 -6.56
N ALA A 30 24.76 7.70 -5.26
CA ALA A 30 25.30 6.51 -4.61
C ALA A 30 24.32 5.34 -4.69
N TYR A 31 23.05 5.54 -4.31
CA TYR A 31 22.03 4.50 -4.39
C TYR A 31 21.92 3.92 -5.81
N ARG A 32 21.83 4.78 -6.83
CA ARG A 32 21.71 4.38 -8.23
C ARG A 32 22.94 3.60 -8.70
N GLY A 33 24.14 4.05 -8.34
CA GLY A 33 25.39 3.40 -8.71
C GLY A 33 25.56 2.02 -8.09
N TRP A 34 25.01 1.80 -6.89
CA TRP A 34 25.12 0.52 -6.19
C TRP A 34 24.05 -0.50 -6.55
N ARG A 35 22.95 -0.10 -7.20
CA ARG A 35 21.87 -1.03 -7.59
C ARG A 35 22.36 -2.20 -8.44
N VAL A 36 23.35 -1.99 -9.30
CA VAL A 36 23.92 -3.07 -10.14
C VAL A 36 24.50 -4.21 -9.30
N ASN A 37 24.98 -3.92 -8.08
CA ASN A 37 25.55 -4.92 -7.19
C ASN A 37 24.48 -5.71 -6.42
N TYR A 38 23.34 -5.08 -6.14
CA TYR A 38 22.33 -5.63 -5.24
C TYR A 38 21.08 -6.17 -5.95
N ASP A 39 20.74 -5.68 -7.15
CA ASP A 39 19.52 -6.09 -7.84
C ASP A 39 19.49 -7.59 -8.14
N GLY A 40 20.62 -8.17 -8.58
CA GLY A 40 20.75 -9.61 -8.83
C GLY A 40 20.57 -10.45 -7.55
N PRO A 41 21.41 -10.25 -6.52
CA PRO A 41 21.29 -10.99 -5.27
C PRO A 41 19.94 -10.83 -4.57
N LEU A 42 19.33 -9.64 -4.60
CA LEU A 42 18.02 -9.41 -3.99
C LEU A 42 16.91 -10.13 -4.76
N THR A 43 16.96 -10.13 -6.09
CA THR A 43 15.99 -10.88 -6.91
C THR A 43 16.14 -12.38 -6.66
N PHE A 44 17.36 -12.89 -6.66
CA PHE A 44 17.64 -14.30 -6.35
C PHE A 44 17.15 -14.69 -4.96
N LEU A 45 17.41 -13.86 -3.94
CA LEU A 45 16.97 -14.14 -2.58
C LEU A 45 15.43 -14.14 -2.47
N ALA A 46 14.75 -13.20 -3.14
CA ALA A 46 13.30 -13.18 -3.19
C ALA A 46 12.75 -14.47 -3.83
N ASP A 47 13.28 -14.87 -4.99
CA ASP A 47 12.88 -16.11 -5.66
C ASP A 47 13.18 -17.36 -4.81
N PHE A 48 14.33 -17.39 -4.15
CA PHE A 48 14.76 -18.52 -3.33
C PHE A 48 13.92 -18.70 -2.06
N THR A 49 13.48 -17.59 -1.46
CA THR A 49 12.71 -17.61 -0.20
C THR A 49 11.20 -17.69 -0.43
N MET A 50 10.72 -17.32 -1.63
CA MET A 50 9.33 -17.50 -2.01
C MET A 50 9.02 -19.00 -2.11
N ALA A 51 8.14 -19.48 -1.23
CA ALA A 51 7.63 -20.83 -1.34
C ALA A 51 6.95 -20.99 -2.72
N PRO A 52 7.29 -22.03 -3.50
CA PRO A 52 6.60 -22.28 -4.75
C PRO A 52 5.12 -22.49 -4.46
N TYR A 53 4.27 -22.09 -5.41
CA TYR A 53 2.85 -22.36 -5.31
C TYR A 53 2.60 -23.85 -5.09
N GLN A 54 1.87 -24.19 -4.01
CA GLN A 54 1.56 -25.58 -3.65
C GLN A 54 0.05 -25.82 -3.71
N PRO A 55 -0.47 -26.52 -4.75
CA PRO A 55 -1.91 -26.74 -4.95
C PRO A 55 -2.62 -27.35 -3.72
N TRP A 56 -1.94 -28.27 -3.02
CA TRP A 56 -2.50 -28.99 -1.87
C TRP A 56 -2.59 -28.19 -0.56
N VAL A 57 -1.94 -27.03 -0.48
CA VAL A 57 -2.00 -26.09 0.66
C VAL A 57 -2.78 -24.83 0.30
N SER A 58 -2.60 -24.30 -0.91
CA SER A 58 -3.16 -23.02 -1.36
C SER A 58 -4.69 -23.02 -1.50
N ASP A 59 -5.30 -24.14 -1.89
CA ASP A 59 -6.75 -24.26 -2.11
C ASP A 59 -7.60 -24.34 -0.82
N ARG A 60 -6.96 -24.31 0.36
CA ARG A 60 -7.68 -24.30 1.65
C ARG A 60 -7.91 -22.90 2.23
N THR A 61 -7.57 -21.85 1.50
CA THR A 61 -7.90 -20.49 1.91
C THR A 61 -9.42 -20.30 1.84
N ALA A 62 -10.05 -19.99 2.98
CA ALA A 62 -11.48 -19.73 3.00
C ALA A 62 -11.78 -18.53 2.08
N PRO A 63 -12.73 -18.64 1.14
CA PRO A 63 -13.06 -17.54 0.25
C PRO A 63 -13.52 -16.35 1.09
N PHE A 64 -12.89 -15.19 0.86
CA PHE A 64 -13.28 -13.95 1.50
C PHE A 64 -14.76 -13.66 1.19
N ARG A 65 -15.61 -13.73 2.21
CA ARG A 65 -17.02 -13.32 2.12
C ARG A 65 -17.14 -11.91 2.70
N PRO A 66 -17.23 -10.86 1.87
CA PRO A 66 -17.49 -9.53 2.39
C PRO A 66 -18.84 -9.51 3.13
N PRO A 67 -18.97 -8.69 4.20
CA PRO A 67 -20.24 -8.53 4.88
C PRO A 67 -21.31 -8.01 3.91
N PRO A 68 -22.58 -8.41 4.07
CA PRO A 68 -23.66 -7.94 3.19
C PRO A 68 -23.72 -6.41 3.22
N THR A 69 -23.80 -5.80 2.03
CA THR A 69 -23.91 -4.35 1.90
C THR A 69 -25.20 -3.89 2.60
N PRO A 70 -25.15 -2.92 3.53
CA PRO A 70 -26.35 -2.42 4.18
C PRO A 70 -27.27 -1.80 3.11
N THR A 71 -28.38 -2.48 2.84
CA THR A 71 -29.38 -1.97 1.90
C THR A 71 -30.06 -0.76 2.53
N ARG A 72 -29.99 0.37 1.85
CA ARG A 72 -30.62 1.64 2.25
C ARG A 72 -32.14 1.53 2.08
N ARG A 73 -32.81 0.79 2.96
CA ARG A 73 -34.27 0.69 2.96
C ARG A 73 -34.90 1.97 3.54
N GLY A 74 -35.23 2.88 2.63
CA GLY A 74 -36.44 3.71 2.69
C GLY A 74 -36.61 4.67 3.88
N ARG A 75 -35.82 5.76 3.93
CA ARG A 75 -36.18 6.97 4.70
C ARG A 75 -37.25 7.75 3.91
N ARG A 76 -38.51 7.31 3.91
CA ARG A 76 -39.62 8.00 3.22
C ARG A 76 -40.76 8.28 4.18
N GLY A 77 -40.99 9.57 4.46
CA GLY A 77 -42.32 10.09 4.84
C GLY A 77 -42.43 10.78 6.20
N ARG A 78 -42.08 12.07 6.27
CA ARG A 78 -42.83 13.06 7.07
C ARG A 78 -42.88 14.37 6.27
N ARG A 79 -43.94 14.55 5.46
CA ARG A 79 -44.31 15.87 4.92
C ARG A 79 -44.99 16.62 6.07
N LYS A 80 -44.45 17.79 6.43
CA LYS A 80 -45.12 18.76 7.29
C LYS A 80 -46.22 19.44 6.46
N THR A 81 -47.44 19.45 6.95
CA THR A 81 -48.52 20.30 6.44
C THR A 81 -48.24 21.75 6.84
N ILE A 82 -48.31 22.65 5.88
CA ILE A 82 -48.22 24.11 6.03
C ILE A 82 -49.58 24.68 5.62
N GLY A 83 -50.08 25.67 6.38
CA GLY A 83 -51.28 26.48 6.09
C GLY A 83 -52.53 26.03 6.87
N GLU A 84 -53.41 26.87 7.39
CA GLU A 84 -53.73 28.30 7.24
C GLU A 84 -54.69 28.69 8.40
N HIS A 85 -54.50 29.85 9.05
CA HIS A 85 -55.35 31.06 8.99
C HIS A 85 -56.41 31.22 10.11
N SER A 86 -56.22 32.36 10.80
CA SER A 86 -57.17 33.28 11.45
C SER A 86 -58.10 32.80 12.57
#